data_AF-A0A077ZIM5-F1
#
_entry.id   AF-A0A077ZIM5-F1
#
_cell.length_a   1.000
_cell.length_b   1.000
_cell.length_c   1.000
_cell.angle_alpha   90.00
_cell.angle_beta   90.00
_cell.angle_gamma   90.00
#
_symmetry.space_group_name_H-M   'P 1'
#
loop_
_entity.id
_entity.type
_entity.pdbx_description
1 polymer ?
#
loop_
_entity_poly.entity_id
_entity_poly.type
_entity_poly.pdbx_seq_one_letter_code
_entity_poly.pdbx_strand_id
1 'polypeptide(L)'
;MRDDALKKLLQILNIEVLEGILRAKDRIDGLCSPQHSLLPSFLKLGREKQLNSAQYMRDKEIRSFQFSHANSPYQFNDPWMDLAISCLGRVKTKILLGISNQPDLPHARKYIYDQVKRFYEQLTSEERLIPSEYVPIIVAITKLLFNESVRCSEQAIEASQLLLVLLRDDFRDRLMELLRFMHYVAAKEDDLLSQSTTNENIVVKDLLSIVVKVKSESQREVRFWLRFVVKNFDSIFRALRIFESDIYEQAIVSSEGEFCRTIKVGEYEQQTAAVSEQELVKMVITVMRSNALSHVEKVRWLNNFKQEYPQLYKSKFPFLEERFSKTRIFST
;
A
#
# COMPACT_ATOMS: atom_id res chain seq x y z
N MET A 1 -2.95 9.84 5.85
CA MET A 1 -1.54 9.35 5.78
C MET A 1 -0.84 9.76 4.48
N ARG A 2 -1.08 9.14 3.32
CA ARG A 2 -0.34 9.50 2.09
C ARG A 2 -0.53 10.96 1.66
N ASP A 3 -1.76 11.47 1.76
CA ASP A 3 -2.06 12.86 1.39
C ASP A 3 -1.36 13.86 2.33
N ASP A 4 -1.29 13.55 3.63
CA ASP A 4 -0.60 14.39 4.63
C ASP A 4 0.92 14.35 4.45
N ALA A 5 1.46 13.15 4.18
CA ALA A 5 2.86 12.97 3.85
C ALA A 5 3.26 13.75 2.58
N LEU A 6 2.41 13.71 1.54
CA LEU A 6 2.64 14.46 0.31
C LEU A 6 2.60 15.97 0.56
N LYS A 7 1.61 16.47 1.30
CA LYS A 7 1.52 17.90 1.66
C LYS A 7 2.78 18.36 2.40
N LYS A 8 3.23 17.59 3.40
CA LYS A 8 4.44 17.91 4.17
C LYS A 8 5.70 17.86 3.30
N LEU A 9 5.78 16.89 2.40
CA LEU A 9 6.90 16.75 1.46
C LEU A 9 6.99 17.94 0.50
N LEU A 10 5.85 18.39 -0.03
CA LEU A 10 5.78 19.56 -0.91
C LEU A 10 6.16 20.85 -0.18
N GLN A 11 5.78 21.00 1.10
CA GLN A 11 6.20 22.13 1.93
C GLN A 11 7.72 22.16 2.15
N ILE A 12 8.36 21.00 2.34
CA ILE A 12 9.81 20.91 2.53
C ILE A 12 10.56 21.21 1.22
N LEU A 13 10.07 20.68 0.09
CA LEU A 13 10.79 20.75 -1.18
C LEU A 13 10.47 21.99 -2.03
N ASN A 14 9.42 22.73 -1.69
CA ASN A 14 8.93 23.89 -2.45
C ASN A 14 8.76 23.58 -3.96
N ILE A 15 8.18 22.43 -4.29
CA ILE A 15 7.90 22.00 -5.66
C ILE A 15 6.42 22.27 -5.98
N GLU A 16 6.16 22.86 -7.15
CA GLU A 16 4.80 22.96 -7.70
C GLU A 16 4.28 21.55 -8.06
N VAL A 17 3.19 21.14 -7.40
CA VAL A 17 2.34 19.95 -7.59
C VAL A 17 2.83 18.90 -8.61
N LEU A 18 3.20 17.72 -8.11
CA LEU A 18 3.50 16.54 -8.93
C LEU A 18 2.21 15.84 -9.38
N GLU A 19 1.62 16.30 -10.49
CA GLU A 19 0.33 15.80 -11.03
C GLU A 19 0.24 14.26 -11.22
N GLY A 20 1.37 13.58 -11.40
CA GLY A 20 1.43 12.12 -11.58
C GLY A 20 1.34 11.29 -10.30
N ILE A 21 1.71 11.86 -9.14
CA ILE A 21 1.84 11.08 -7.89
C ILE A 21 0.48 10.77 -7.28
N LEU A 22 -0.48 11.70 -7.39
CA LEU A 22 -1.85 11.47 -6.93
C LEU A 22 -2.62 10.54 -7.88
N ARG A 23 -2.34 10.57 -9.19
CA ARG A 23 -2.96 9.66 -10.18
C ARG A 23 -2.47 8.21 -10.07
N ALA A 24 -1.34 7.96 -9.42
CA ALA A 24 -0.91 6.60 -9.11
C ALA A 24 -1.92 5.86 -8.21
N LYS A 25 -2.77 6.59 -7.47
CA LYS A 25 -3.88 6.03 -6.69
C LYS A 25 -4.85 5.21 -7.56
N ASP A 26 -5.11 5.64 -8.80
CA ASP A 26 -6.05 4.95 -9.71
C ASP A 26 -5.49 3.62 -10.26
N ARG A 27 -4.16 3.43 -10.24
CA ARG A 27 -3.56 2.12 -10.57
C ARG A 27 -3.68 1.12 -9.41
N ILE A 28 -3.89 1.61 -8.19
CA ILE A 28 -3.99 0.77 -6.99
C ILE A 28 -5.40 0.16 -6.90
N ASP A 29 -6.43 0.88 -7.30
CA ASP A 29 -7.81 0.37 -7.31
C ASP A 29 -8.08 -0.60 -8.48
N GLY A 30 -7.33 -0.50 -9.58
CA GLY A 30 -7.42 -1.40 -10.74
C GLY A 30 -6.81 -2.79 -10.55
N LEU A 31 -6.02 -3.02 -9.49
CA LEU A 31 -5.38 -4.32 -9.21
C LEU A 31 -6.12 -5.15 -8.15
N CYS A 32 -7.19 -4.62 -7.55
CA CYS A 32 -8.16 -5.37 -6.76
C CYS A 32 -9.24 -6.07 -7.61
N SER A 33 -9.06 -6.10 -8.94
CA SER A 33 -9.95 -6.86 -9.83
C SER A 33 -9.52 -8.34 -9.87
N PRO A 34 -10.44 -9.33 -9.72
CA PRO A 34 -10.12 -10.75 -9.56
C PRO A 34 -9.48 -11.47 -10.78
N GLN A 35 -9.03 -10.75 -11.82
CA GLN A 35 -8.82 -11.32 -13.15
C GLN A 35 -7.35 -11.44 -13.61
N HIS A 36 -6.36 -11.12 -12.79
CA HIS A 36 -4.96 -11.43 -13.09
C HIS A 36 -4.41 -12.53 -12.17
N SER A 37 -4.83 -13.75 -12.48
CA SER A 37 -4.37 -15.00 -11.91
C SER A 37 -2.99 -15.40 -12.43
N LEU A 38 -1.90 -14.93 -11.79
CA LEU A 38 -0.58 -15.55 -11.96
C LEU A 38 0.25 -15.74 -10.68
N LEU A 39 -0.32 -15.58 -9.48
CA LEU A 39 0.31 -16.07 -8.24
C LEU A 39 -0.70 -16.58 -7.19
N PRO A 40 -1.35 -17.74 -7.39
CA PRO A 40 -2.11 -18.40 -6.33
C PRO A 40 -1.19 -19.31 -5.52
N SER A 41 -0.44 -18.78 -4.54
CA SER A 41 0.17 -19.63 -3.48
C SER A 41 0.80 -18.93 -2.27
N PHE A 42 0.90 -17.60 -2.20
CA PHE A 42 1.57 -16.93 -1.06
C PHE A 42 0.64 -16.15 -0.12
N LEU A 43 -0.63 -15.98 -0.50
CA LEU A 43 -1.64 -15.30 0.32
C LEU A 43 -2.62 -16.33 0.90
N LYS A 44 -2.13 -17.12 1.86
CA LYS A 44 -2.97 -17.69 2.92
C LYS A 44 -2.50 -17.08 4.24
N LEU A 45 -2.64 -15.76 4.40
CA LEU A 45 -2.80 -15.21 5.75
C LEU A 45 -4.21 -15.61 6.18
N GLY A 46 -4.26 -16.55 7.12
CA GLY A 46 -5.49 -17.03 7.71
C GLY A 46 -6.24 -15.88 8.36
N ARG A 47 -7.57 -15.93 8.23
CA ARG A 47 -8.59 -15.33 9.09
C ARG A 47 -8.02 -14.33 10.09
N GLU A 48 -8.01 -13.06 9.72
CA GLU A 48 -7.85 -11.96 10.66
C GLU A 48 -8.99 -12.05 11.69
N LYS A 49 -8.66 -12.61 12.86
CA LYS A 49 -9.36 -12.22 14.09
C LYS A 49 -9.13 -10.73 14.22
N GLN A 50 -10.19 -9.95 14.42
CA GLN A 50 -10.08 -8.52 14.69
C GLN A 50 -9.16 -8.32 15.90
N LEU A 51 -7.90 -8.00 15.63
CA LEU A 51 -6.91 -7.65 16.64
C LEU A 51 -7.23 -6.24 17.08
N ASN A 52 -7.33 -6.04 18.39
CA ASN A 52 -7.42 -4.73 19.00
C ASN A 52 -6.18 -3.90 18.59
N SER A 53 -6.32 -2.59 18.41
CA SER A 53 -5.25 -1.67 17.95
C SER A 53 -3.94 -1.78 18.76
N ALA A 54 -4.03 -1.97 20.07
CA ALA A 54 -2.88 -2.18 20.95
C ALA A 54 -2.24 -3.58 20.79
N GLN A 55 -2.99 -4.57 20.29
CA GLN A 55 -2.43 -5.86 19.89
C GLN A 55 -1.77 -5.77 18.51
N TYR A 56 -2.33 -5.01 17.56
CA TYR A 56 -1.66 -4.76 16.28
C TYR A 56 -0.33 -4.03 16.46
N MET A 57 -0.29 -2.99 17.30
CA MET A 57 0.96 -2.26 17.59
C MET A 57 1.97 -3.14 18.31
N ARG A 58 1.54 -3.93 19.31
CA ARG A 58 2.43 -4.93 19.92
C ARG A 58 2.90 -5.95 18.91
N ASP A 59 2.04 -6.49 18.07
CA ASP A 59 2.41 -7.47 17.05
C ASP A 59 3.34 -6.86 15.99
N LYS A 60 3.18 -5.58 15.65
CA LYS A 60 4.06 -4.85 14.72
C LYS A 60 5.39 -4.51 15.38
N GLU A 61 5.41 -4.09 16.65
CA GLU A 61 6.63 -3.84 17.43
C GLU A 61 7.39 -5.14 17.71
N ILE A 62 6.69 -6.20 18.11
CA ILE A 62 7.20 -7.56 18.30
C ILE A 62 7.74 -8.06 16.97
N ARG A 63 7.00 -7.93 15.86
CA ARG A 63 7.54 -8.22 14.53
C ARG A 63 8.78 -7.37 14.27
N SER A 64 8.79 -6.09 14.59
CA SER A 64 9.93 -5.19 14.33
C SER A 64 11.18 -5.51 15.16
N PHE A 65 11.00 -6.09 16.36
CA PHE A 65 12.07 -6.52 17.26
C PHE A 65 12.51 -7.96 16.92
N GLN A 66 11.57 -8.82 16.54
CA GLN A 66 11.75 -10.22 16.11
C GLN A 66 12.09 -10.38 14.62
N PHE A 67 11.97 -9.33 13.80
CA PHE A 67 12.41 -9.31 12.38
C PHE A 67 13.93 -9.44 12.26
N SER A 68 14.65 -9.42 13.39
CA SER A 68 16.04 -9.81 13.45
C SER A 68 16.25 -11.33 13.35
N HIS A 69 15.24 -12.19 13.57
CA HIS A 69 15.44 -13.66 13.65
C HIS A 69 14.22 -14.56 13.29
N ALA A 70 13.04 -14.05 12.96
CA ALA A 70 11.79 -14.84 13.12
C ALA A 70 11.21 -15.58 11.90
N ASN A 71 11.68 -15.37 10.66
CA ASN A 71 11.04 -16.02 9.49
C ASN A 71 11.97 -16.89 8.62
N SER A 72 13.23 -17.08 9.04
CA SER A 72 14.13 -18.07 8.44
C SER A 72 14.56 -19.06 9.52
N PRO A 73 14.42 -20.39 9.31
CA PRO A 73 14.93 -21.39 10.24
C PRO A 73 16.48 -21.45 10.28
N TYR A 74 17.16 -20.60 9.52
CA TYR A 74 18.62 -20.52 9.46
C TYR A 74 19.09 -19.23 10.14
N GLN A 75 19.87 -19.40 11.22
CA GLN A 75 20.68 -18.34 11.83
C GLN A 75 22.14 -18.66 11.54
N PHE A 76 22.85 -17.74 10.88
CA PHE A 76 24.24 -17.96 10.49
C PHE A 76 25.25 -17.47 11.53
N ASN A 77 24.78 -16.83 12.61
CA ASN A 77 25.60 -16.07 13.58
C ASN A 77 26.48 -15.01 12.88
N ASP A 78 26.03 -14.52 11.73
CA ASP A 78 26.69 -13.48 10.95
C ASP A 78 25.62 -12.49 10.47
N PRO A 79 25.59 -11.24 10.99
CA PRO A 79 24.52 -10.31 10.67
C PRO A 79 24.43 -9.96 9.18
N TRP A 80 25.54 -10.08 8.43
CA TRP A 80 25.53 -9.92 6.97
C TRP A 80 24.62 -10.96 6.32
N MET A 81 24.82 -12.23 6.69
CA MET A 81 24.03 -13.36 6.19
C MET A 81 22.57 -13.21 6.62
N ASP A 82 22.31 -12.94 7.90
CA ASP A 82 20.94 -12.87 8.42
C ASP A 82 20.12 -11.74 7.75
N LEU A 83 20.75 -10.59 7.48
CA LEU A 83 20.13 -9.50 6.72
C LEU A 83 19.91 -9.87 5.23
N ALA A 84 20.87 -10.55 4.61
CA ALA A 84 20.73 -11.02 3.23
C ALA A 84 19.62 -12.07 3.09
N ILE A 85 19.48 -12.96 4.08
CA ILE A 85 18.38 -13.93 4.13
C ILE A 85 17.04 -13.23 4.32
N SER A 86 16.98 -12.20 5.16
CA SER A 86 15.78 -11.38 5.33
C SER A 86 15.34 -10.75 4.00
N CYS A 87 16.28 -10.19 3.23
CA CYS A 87 16.05 -9.67 1.88
C CYS A 87 15.48 -10.72 0.90
N LEU A 88 15.89 -11.98 1.02
CA LEU A 88 15.43 -13.07 0.15
C LEU A 88 14.03 -13.58 0.54
N GLY A 89 13.61 -13.38 1.79
CA GLY A 89 12.34 -13.81 2.38
C GLY A 89 12.19 -15.34 2.53
N ARG A 90 12.37 -16.09 1.45
CA ARG A 90 12.43 -17.56 1.44
C ARG A 90 13.69 -18.05 0.76
N VAL A 91 14.52 -18.73 1.53
CA VAL A 91 15.81 -19.24 1.08
C VAL A 91 15.62 -20.56 0.35
N LYS A 92 15.98 -20.60 -0.94
CA LYS A 92 15.98 -21.85 -1.72
C LYS A 92 17.16 -22.72 -1.27
N THR A 93 17.00 -24.04 -1.22
CA THR A 93 18.06 -25.00 -0.85
C THR A 93 19.36 -24.79 -1.62
N LYS A 94 19.27 -24.42 -2.91
CA LYS A 94 20.43 -24.10 -3.74
C LYS A 94 21.31 -22.96 -3.20
N ILE A 95 20.70 -21.98 -2.53
CA ILE A 95 21.42 -20.83 -1.93
C ILE A 95 22.18 -21.32 -0.70
N LEU A 96 21.54 -22.13 0.15
CA LEU A 96 22.20 -22.72 1.33
C LEU A 96 23.38 -23.61 0.95
N LEU A 97 23.21 -24.47 -0.05
CA LEU A 97 24.30 -25.28 -0.60
C LEU A 97 25.41 -24.40 -1.18
N GLY A 98 25.04 -23.33 -1.89
CA GLY A 98 26.00 -22.38 -2.44
C GLY A 98 26.83 -21.67 -1.37
N ILE A 99 26.22 -21.32 -0.23
CA ILE A 99 26.91 -20.76 0.95
C ILE A 99 27.84 -21.80 1.56
N SER A 100 27.36 -23.03 1.81
CA SER A 100 28.14 -24.11 2.43
C SER A 100 29.34 -24.56 1.57
N ASN A 101 29.28 -24.36 0.26
CA ASN A 101 30.34 -24.73 -0.67
C ASN A 101 31.43 -23.64 -0.81
N GLN A 102 31.28 -22.49 -0.13
CA GLN A 102 32.32 -21.46 -0.15
C GLN A 102 33.47 -21.84 0.79
N PRO A 103 34.73 -21.52 0.43
CA PRO A 103 35.91 -21.93 1.20
C PRO A 103 36.03 -21.22 2.56
N ASP A 104 35.50 -20.01 2.67
CA ASP A 104 35.55 -19.18 3.88
C ASP A 104 34.34 -18.25 3.96
N LEU A 105 34.23 -17.52 5.08
CA LEU A 105 33.15 -16.57 5.34
C LEU A 105 33.12 -15.38 4.35
N PRO A 106 34.24 -14.72 3.99
CA PRO A 106 34.24 -13.69 2.95
C PRO A 106 33.66 -14.15 1.60
N HIS A 107 34.04 -15.34 1.12
CA HIS A 107 33.50 -15.90 -0.12
C HIS A 107 32.01 -16.21 0.02
N ALA A 108 31.57 -16.72 1.19
CA ALA A 108 30.17 -16.92 1.52
C ALA A 108 29.36 -15.62 1.49
N ARG A 109 29.88 -14.54 2.10
CA ARG A 109 29.25 -13.20 2.13
C ARG A 109 29.14 -12.58 0.73
N LYS A 110 30.18 -12.74 -0.09
CA LYS A 110 30.14 -12.33 -1.50
C LYS A 110 29.10 -13.12 -2.30
N TYR A 111 29.07 -14.43 -2.11
CA TYR A 111 28.08 -15.29 -2.77
C TYR A 111 26.64 -14.88 -2.43
N ILE A 112 26.33 -14.67 -1.14
CA ILE A 112 24.97 -14.30 -0.74
C ILE A 112 24.61 -12.88 -1.19
N TYR A 113 25.56 -11.95 -1.21
CA TYR A 113 25.38 -10.61 -1.77
C TYR A 113 24.96 -10.69 -3.25
N ASP A 114 25.64 -11.51 -4.05
CA ASP A 114 25.29 -11.74 -5.45
C ASP A 114 23.90 -12.38 -5.60
N GLN A 115 23.49 -13.25 -4.66
CA GLN A 115 22.12 -13.82 -4.67
C GLN A 115 21.05 -12.75 -4.37
N VAL A 116 21.28 -11.87 -3.40
CA VAL A 116 20.37 -10.75 -3.09
C VAL A 116 20.23 -9.84 -4.31
N LYS A 117 21.35 -9.45 -4.93
CA LYS A 117 21.34 -8.64 -6.15
C LYS A 117 20.49 -9.29 -7.24
N ARG A 118 20.77 -10.56 -7.59
CA ARG A 118 20.02 -11.30 -8.61
C ARG A 118 18.54 -11.44 -8.28
N PHE A 119 18.21 -11.67 -7.02
CA PHE A 119 16.82 -11.80 -6.57
C PHE A 119 16.05 -10.49 -6.83
N TYR A 120 16.62 -9.36 -6.42
CA TYR A 120 15.99 -8.07 -6.62
C TYR A 120 15.99 -7.62 -8.09
N GLU A 121 17.02 -7.94 -8.89
CA GLU A 121 17.01 -7.71 -10.34
C GLU A 121 15.86 -8.45 -11.03
N GLN A 122 15.59 -9.69 -10.63
CA GLN A 122 14.45 -10.47 -11.14
C GLN A 122 13.11 -9.91 -10.68
N LEU A 123 13.02 -9.58 -9.40
CA LEU A 123 11.82 -9.02 -8.78
C LEU A 123 11.42 -7.68 -9.42
N THR A 124 12.39 -6.82 -9.70
CA THR A 124 12.17 -5.45 -10.20
C THR A 124 12.23 -5.37 -11.72
N SER A 125 12.10 -6.51 -12.42
CA SER A 125 12.18 -6.57 -13.89
C SER A 125 11.11 -5.70 -14.57
N GLU A 126 9.88 -5.74 -14.08
CA GLU A 126 8.74 -4.95 -14.58
C GLU A 126 8.71 -3.53 -14.00
N GLU A 127 8.78 -3.40 -12.68
CA GLU A 127 8.69 -2.13 -11.94
C GLU A 127 9.82 -2.03 -10.91
N ARG A 128 10.45 -0.85 -10.82
CA ARG A 128 11.52 -0.60 -9.83
C ARG A 128 10.93 -0.31 -8.46
N LEU A 129 11.74 -0.48 -7.40
CA LEU A 129 11.24 -0.29 -6.03
C LEU A 129 10.69 1.13 -5.78
N ILE A 130 11.26 2.11 -6.47
CA ILE A 130 10.77 3.48 -6.57
C ILE A 130 10.33 3.72 -8.02
N PRO A 131 9.04 3.94 -8.26
CA PRO A 131 8.53 4.27 -9.58
C PRO A 131 9.17 5.56 -10.12
N SER A 132 9.33 5.65 -11.45
CA SER A 132 10.06 6.75 -12.09
C SER A 132 9.40 8.13 -11.88
N GLU A 133 8.12 8.17 -11.54
CA GLU A 133 7.36 9.38 -11.26
C GLU A 133 7.85 10.09 -9.99
N TYR A 134 8.55 9.38 -9.09
CA TYR A 134 9.13 9.93 -7.87
C TYR A 134 10.56 10.47 -8.06
N VAL A 135 11.19 10.28 -9.23
CA VAL A 135 12.56 10.79 -9.49
C VAL A 135 12.67 12.31 -9.29
N PRO A 136 11.72 13.16 -9.72
CA PRO A 136 11.77 14.59 -9.45
C PRO A 136 11.83 14.94 -7.95
N ILE A 137 11.16 14.16 -7.09
CA ILE A 137 11.25 14.31 -5.63
C ILE A 137 12.68 14.02 -5.17
N ILE A 138 13.26 12.91 -5.61
CA ILE A 138 14.63 12.54 -5.26
C ILE A 138 15.61 13.66 -5.66
N VAL A 139 15.47 14.18 -6.88
CA VAL A 139 16.30 15.30 -7.36
C VAL A 139 16.15 16.54 -6.49
N ALA A 140 14.94 16.88 -6.05
CA ALA A 140 14.70 18.01 -5.18
C ALA A 140 15.27 17.79 -3.77
N ILE A 141 15.16 16.59 -3.19
CA ILE A 141 15.79 16.23 -1.92
C ILE A 141 17.32 16.40 -2.05
N THR A 142 17.91 15.94 -3.15
CA THR A 142 19.34 16.11 -3.40
C THR A 142 19.75 17.58 -3.53
N LYS A 143 18.91 18.42 -4.14
CA LYS A 143 19.17 19.87 -4.21
C LYS A 143 19.17 20.53 -2.83
N LEU A 144 18.32 20.09 -1.89
CA LEU A 144 18.39 20.53 -0.50
C LEU A 144 19.75 20.18 0.11
N LEU A 145 20.24 18.97 -0.12
CA LEU A 145 21.53 18.51 0.41
C LEU A 145 22.73 19.30 -0.11
N PHE A 146 22.68 19.82 -1.34
CA PHE A 146 23.75 20.64 -1.91
C PHE A 146 23.84 22.05 -1.34
N ASN A 147 22.84 22.52 -0.59
CA ASN A 147 22.85 23.87 0.00
C ASN A 147 23.63 23.94 1.33
N GLU A 148 24.40 22.89 1.68
CA GLU A 148 25.44 22.77 2.73
C GLU A 148 25.11 23.23 4.17
N SER A 149 23.90 23.68 4.48
CA SER A 149 23.52 24.01 5.86
C SER A 149 23.16 22.76 6.66
N VAL A 150 23.51 22.72 7.96
CA VAL A 150 23.18 21.59 8.86
C VAL A 150 21.67 21.28 8.85
N ARG A 151 20.83 22.33 8.81
CA ARG A 151 19.36 22.20 8.72
C ARG A 151 18.90 21.46 7.47
N CYS A 152 19.64 21.56 6.36
CA CYS A 152 19.31 20.85 5.13
C CYS A 152 19.46 19.33 5.27
N SER A 153 20.36 18.84 6.13
CA SER A 153 20.52 17.40 6.36
C SER A 153 19.29 16.81 7.06
N GLU A 154 18.79 17.46 8.11
CA GLU A 154 17.58 17.04 8.83
C GLU A 154 16.35 17.09 7.93
N GLN A 155 16.18 18.17 7.17
CA GLN A 155 15.09 18.29 6.19
C GLN A 155 15.17 17.23 5.09
N ALA A 156 16.37 16.86 4.65
CA ALA A 156 16.55 15.81 3.65
C ALA A 156 16.28 14.41 4.21
N ILE A 157 16.61 14.15 5.48
CA ILE A 157 16.18 12.93 6.20
C ILE A 157 14.66 12.86 6.21
N GLU A 158 14.01 13.95 6.66
CA GLU A 158 12.55 14.04 6.74
C GLU A 158 11.87 13.87 5.37
N ALA A 159 12.36 14.57 4.34
CA ALA A 159 11.83 14.43 3.00
C ALA A 159 12.04 13.02 2.42
N SER A 160 13.16 12.37 2.73
CA SER A 160 13.42 10.98 2.34
C SER A 160 12.48 10.01 3.04
N GLN A 161 12.17 10.24 4.32
CA GLN A 161 11.18 9.45 5.06
C GLN A 161 9.79 9.57 4.43
N LEU A 162 9.36 10.80 4.16
CA LEU A 162 8.07 11.06 3.54
C LEU A 162 7.97 10.40 2.16
N LEU A 163 9.02 10.45 1.34
CA LEU A 163 9.08 9.71 0.08
C LEU A 163 8.84 8.21 0.29
N LEU A 164 9.45 7.58 1.30
CA LEU A 164 9.25 6.16 1.62
C LEU A 164 7.80 5.86 2.06
N VAL A 165 7.15 6.77 2.80
CA VAL A 165 5.73 6.64 3.19
C VAL A 165 4.79 6.65 1.97
N LEU A 166 5.14 7.41 0.93
CA LEU A 166 4.31 7.51 -0.28
C LEU A 166 4.31 6.23 -1.12
N LEU A 167 5.32 5.38 -0.97
CA LEU A 167 5.39 4.10 -1.67
C LEU A 167 4.26 3.16 -1.23
N ARG A 168 3.93 2.22 -2.10
CA ARG A 168 3.05 1.10 -1.74
C ARG A 168 3.71 0.24 -0.66
N ASP A 169 2.91 -0.34 0.23
CA ASP A 169 3.44 -1.08 1.40
C ASP A 169 4.38 -2.22 0.99
N ASP A 170 4.01 -2.97 -0.05
CA ASP A 170 4.80 -4.08 -0.58
C ASP A 170 6.16 -3.64 -1.14
N PHE A 171 6.22 -2.47 -1.78
CA PHE A 171 7.46 -1.90 -2.29
C PHE A 171 8.29 -1.24 -1.19
N ARG A 172 7.63 -0.54 -0.26
CA ARG A 172 8.27 0.09 0.90
C ARG A 172 8.98 -0.95 1.75
N ASP A 173 8.30 -2.01 2.17
CA ASP A 173 8.88 -3.02 3.06
C ASP A 173 10.12 -3.68 2.42
N ARG A 174 10.03 -4.04 1.13
CA ARG A 174 11.16 -4.61 0.39
C ARG A 174 12.31 -3.64 0.20
N LEU A 175 12.02 -2.36 -0.03
CA LEU A 175 13.04 -1.33 -0.13
C LEU A 175 13.72 -1.11 1.23
N MET A 176 12.98 -1.15 2.33
CA MET A 176 13.55 -1.02 3.68
C MET A 176 14.46 -2.20 4.05
N GLU A 177 14.07 -3.43 3.71
CA GLU A 177 14.93 -4.61 3.86
C GLU A 177 16.23 -4.46 3.06
N LEU A 178 16.11 -4.06 1.78
CA LEU A 178 17.27 -3.84 0.93
C LEU A 178 18.16 -2.72 1.47
N LEU A 179 17.62 -1.56 1.81
CA LEU A 179 18.38 -0.43 2.34
C LEU A 179 19.08 -0.78 3.66
N ARG A 180 18.45 -1.58 4.52
CA ARG A 180 19.08 -2.08 5.76
C ARG A 180 20.29 -2.96 5.46
N PHE A 181 20.15 -3.87 4.51
CA PHE A 181 21.25 -4.72 4.06
C PHE A 181 22.37 -3.88 3.42
N MET A 182 22.02 -2.94 2.55
CA MET A 182 22.95 -2.00 1.92
C MET A 182 23.74 -1.19 2.96
N HIS A 183 23.05 -0.66 3.97
CA HIS A 183 23.65 0.09 5.08
C HIS A 183 24.68 -0.75 5.82
N TYR A 184 24.30 -1.97 6.21
CA TYR A 184 25.21 -2.88 6.92
C TYR A 184 26.45 -3.23 6.09
N VAL A 185 26.26 -3.58 4.82
CA VAL A 185 27.36 -3.92 3.89
C VAL A 185 28.28 -2.72 3.66
N ALA A 186 27.71 -1.53 3.45
CA ALA A 186 28.48 -0.32 3.18
C ALA A 186 29.35 0.10 4.39
N ALA A 187 28.88 -0.14 5.62
CA ALA A 187 29.60 0.19 6.85
C ALA A 187 30.76 -0.77 7.19
N LYS A 188 30.84 -1.93 6.51
CA LYS A 188 31.92 -2.90 6.73
C LYS A 188 33.12 -2.56 5.83
N GLU A 189 34.13 -1.91 6.40
CA GLU A 189 35.35 -1.54 5.68
C GLU A 189 36.38 -2.69 5.63
N ASP A 190 36.40 -3.56 6.65
CA ASP A 190 37.39 -4.65 6.77
C ASP A 190 37.12 -5.84 5.83
N ASP A 191 35.86 -6.03 5.41
CA ASP A 191 35.39 -7.17 4.63
C ASP A 191 34.97 -6.74 3.21
N LEU A 192 35.94 -6.35 2.38
CA LEU A 192 35.68 -5.82 1.05
C LEU A 192 35.16 -6.87 0.06
N LEU A 193 34.05 -6.57 -0.62
CA LEU A 193 33.51 -7.37 -1.74
C LEU A 193 34.46 -7.43 -2.95
N SER A 194 35.29 -6.40 -3.11
CA SER A 194 36.32 -6.27 -4.14
C SER A 194 37.53 -5.51 -3.59
N GLN A 195 38.74 -5.97 -3.91
CA GLN A 195 39.98 -5.31 -3.48
C GLN A 195 40.19 -3.91 -4.10
N SER A 196 39.46 -3.57 -5.16
CA SER A 196 39.64 -2.33 -5.92
C SER A 196 38.69 -1.21 -5.53
N THR A 197 37.67 -1.45 -4.70
CA THR A 197 36.61 -0.48 -4.43
C THR A 197 35.95 -0.74 -3.08
N THR A 198 35.65 0.33 -2.34
CA THR A 198 34.91 0.27 -1.06
C THR A 198 33.52 -0.37 -1.24
N ASN A 199 33.04 -1.07 -0.22
CA ASN A 199 31.70 -1.68 -0.22
C ASN A 199 30.57 -0.68 -0.51
N GLU A 200 30.64 0.54 0.04
CA GLU A 200 29.66 1.60 -0.23
C GLU A 200 29.49 1.87 -1.72
N ASN A 201 30.60 2.05 -2.44
CA ASN A 201 30.58 2.32 -3.88
C ASN A 201 30.04 1.12 -4.69
N ILE A 202 30.35 -0.10 -4.28
CA ILE A 202 29.86 -1.33 -4.92
C ILE A 202 28.33 -1.42 -4.75
N VAL A 203 27.87 -1.32 -3.51
CA VAL A 203 26.45 -1.38 -3.11
C VAL A 203 25.62 -0.33 -3.83
N VAL A 204 26.06 0.94 -3.80
CA VAL A 204 25.35 2.04 -4.49
C VAL A 204 25.37 1.83 -6.00
N LYS A 205 26.47 1.37 -6.59
CA LYS A 205 26.55 1.12 -8.04
C LYS A 205 25.66 -0.03 -8.48
N ASP A 206 25.72 -1.15 -7.79
CA ASP A 206 25.05 -2.40 -8.17
C ASP A 206 23.53 -2.32 -8.01
N LEU A 207 23.07 -1.65 -6.95
CA LEU A 207 21.66 -1.70 -6.56
C LEU A 207 20.89 -0.44 -6.98
N LEU A 208 21.56 0.61 -7.50
CA LEU A 208 20.88 1.81 -8.01
C LEU A 208 19.83 1.48 -9.06
N SER A 209 20.15 0.61 -10.01
CA SER A 209 19.24 0.21 -11.09
C SER A 209 18.05 -0.63 -10.62
N ILE A 210 18.15 -1.23 -9.44
CA ILE A 210 17.07 -1.98 -8.78
C ILE A 210 16.13 -1.02 -8.05
N VAL A 211 16.72 -0.05 -7.34
CA VAL A 211 15.97 0.93 -6.55
C VAL A 211 15.15 1.83 -7.47
N VAL A 212 15.71 2.36 -8.55
CA VAL A 212 15.01 3.34 -9.39
C VAL A 212 15.51 3.35 -10.83
N LYS A 213 14.59 3.55 -11.78
CA LYS A 213 14.91 3.75 -13.18
C LYS A 213 15.19 5.23 -13.40
N VAL A 214 16.46 5.58 -13.65
CA VAL A 214 16.90 6.98 -13.79
C VAL A 214 17.32 7.29 -15.22
N LYS A 215 16.97 8.48 -15.71
CA LYS A 215 17.51 9.04 -16.96
C LYS A 215 18.96 9.52 -16.72
N SER A 216 19.78 9.58 -17.77
CA SER A 216 21.18 10.02 -17.66
C SER A 216 21.33 11.38 -16.96
N GLU A 217 20.41 12.31 -17.22
CA GLU A 217 20.41 13.68 -16.66
C GLU A 217 20.26 13.76 -15.13
N SER A 218 19.60 12.79 -14.49
CA SER A 218 19.38 12.78 -13.04
C SER A 218 20.22 11.72 -12.30
N GLN A 219 21.08 11.01 -13.03
CA GLN A 219 21.82 9.88 -12.48
C GLN A 219 22.76 10.29 -11.34
N ARG A 220 23.33 11.50 -11.41
CA ARG A 220 24.22 12.03 -10.37
C ARG A 220 23.45 12.29 -9.08
N GLU A 221 22.33 13.00 -9.17
CA GLU A 221 21.50 13.42 -8.05
C GLU A 221 20.89 12.22 -7.34
N VAL A 222 20.38 11.26 -8.11
CA VAL A 222 19.77 10.03 -7.58
C VAL A 222 20.82 9.13 -6.92
N ARG A 223 22.01 8.99 -7.52
CA ARG A 223 23.13 8.26 -6.91
C ARG A 223 23.57 8.90 -5.59
N PHE A 224 23.63 10.24 -5.55
CA PHE A 224 23.96 10.99 -4.35
C PHE A 224 22.91 10.77 -3.24
N TRP A 225 21.62 10.85 -3.58
CA TRP A 225 20.55 10.55 -2.65
C TRP A 225 20.61 9.12 -2.11
N LEU A 226 20.81 8.12 -2.97
CA LEU A 226 20.89 6.73 -2.52
C LEU A 226 22.05 6.53 -1.52
N ARG A 227 23.22 7.12 -1.82
CA ARG A 227 24.35 7.14 -0.88
C ARG A 227 23.98 7.80 0.44
N PHE A 228 23.31 8.95 0.39
CA PHE A 228 22.85 9.66 1.58
C PHE A 228 21.88 8.81 2.43
N VAL A 229 20.92 8.14 1.79
CA VAL A 229 19.95 7.28 2.48
C VAL A 229 20.62 6.06 3.11
N VAL A 230 21.54 5.41 2.40
CA VAL A 230 22.31 4.27 2.92
C VAL A 230 23.16 4.69 4.12
N LYS A 231 23.82 5.85 4.06
CA LYS A 231 24.64 6.37 5.16
C LYS A 231 23.81 6.77 6.38
N ASN A 232 22.61 7.33 6.17
CA ASN A 232 21.73 7.82 7.23
C ASN A 232 20.55 6.87 7.51
N PHE A 233 20.69 5.58 7.18
CA PHE A 233 19.60 4.61 7.24
C PHE A 233 18.94 4.56 8.62
N ASP A 234 19.72 4.52 9.70
CA ASP A 234 19.17 4.45 11.06
C ASP A 234 18.31 5.67 11.43
N SER A 235 18.76 6.87 11.04
CA SER A 235 18.01 8.11 11.26
C SER A 235 16.72 8.15 10.44
N ILE A 236 16.81 7.74 9.16
CA ILE A 236 15.66 7.64 8.27
C ILE A 236 14.65 6.63 8.82
N PHE A 237 15.10 5.44 9.21
CA PHE A 237 14.22 4.39 9.70
C PHE A 237 13.58 4.71 11.04
N ARG A 238 14.33 5.30 11.98
CA ARG A 238 13.81 5.66 13.30
C ARG A 238 12.67 6.66 13.19
N ALA A 239 12.85 7.75 12.45
CA ALA A 239 11.80 8.76 12.35
C ALA A 239 10.68 8.39 11.38
N LEU A 240 10.89 7.46 10.42
CA LEU A 240 9.79 6.86 9.66
C LEU A 240 8.79 6.15 10.59
N ARG A 241 9.28 5.40 11.59
CA ARG A 241 8.42 4.75 12.58
C ARG A 241 7.62 5.74 13.42
N ILE A 242 8.27 6.82 13.85
CA ILE A 242 7.63 7.89 14.63
C ILE A 242 6.56 8.57 13.78
N PHE A 243 6.86 8.86 12.52
CA PHE A 243 5.90 9.50 11.62
C PHE A 243 4.70 8.59 11.32
N GLU A 244 4.94 7.30 11.11
CA GLU A 244 3.86 6.32 11.00
C GLU A 244 3.02 6.28 12.28
N SER A 245 3.63 6.23 13.47
CA SER A 245 2.89 6.22 14.74
C SER A 245 2.08 7.51 14.95
N ASP A 246 2.68 8.68 14.72
CA ASP A 246 2.02 9.98 14.92
C ASP A 246 0.82 10.14 14.00
N ILE A 247 0.94 9.75 12.72
CA ILE A 247 -0.20 9.77 11.79
C ILE A 247 -1.24 8.73 12.19
N TYR A 248 -0.83 7.54 12.61
CA TYR A 248 -1.77 6.53 13.07
C TYR A 248 -2.53 7.02 14.31
N GLU A 249 -1.87 7.64 15.28
CA GLU A 249 -2.50 8.23 16.45
C GLU A 249 -3.45 9.36 16.06
N GLN A 250 -3.04 10.28 15.18
CA GLN A 250 -3.93 11.33 14.68
C GLN A 250 -5.12 10.76 13.90
N ALA A 251 -4.91 9.71 13.11
CA ALA A 251 -5.97 9.03 12.39
C ALA A 251 -6.92 8.30 13.34
N ILE A 252 -6.43 7.67 14.41
CA ILE A 252 -7.26 7.03 15.45
C ILE A 252 -8.07 8.10 16.18
N VAL A 253 -7.43 9.16 16.68
CA VAL A 253 -8.12 10.27 17.35
C VAL A 253 -9.16 10.94 16.44
N SER A 254 -8.89 11.02 15.14
CA SER A 254 -9.84 11.56 14.15
C SER A 254 -10.90 10.55 13.69
N SER A 255 -10.69 9.24 13.87
CA SER A 255 -11.60 8.18 13.39
C SER A 255 -12.37 7.43 14.48
N GLU A 256 -12.01 7.63 15.76
CA GLU A 256 -12.74 7.08 16.91
C GLU A 256 -14.21 7.57 17.00
N GLY A 257 -14.64 8.49 16.12
CA GLY A 257 -16.03 8.94 16.03
C GLY A 257 -16.87 8.41 14.86
N GLU A 258 -16.30 7.98 13.73
CA GLU A 258 -17.09 7.93 12.47
C GLU A 258 -16.95 6.65 11.61
N PHE A 259 -15.85 5.90 11.63
CA PHE A 259 -15.65 4.86 10.61
C PHE A 259 -16.24 3.48 10.95
N CYS A 260 -16.69 3.25 12.18
CA CYS A 260 -17.32 2.00 12.62
C CYS A 260 -18.18 2.21 13.88
N ARG A 261 -19.20 3.07 13.81
CA ARG A 261 -20.18 3.17 14.92
C ARG A 261 -21.08 1.94 14.91
N THR A 262 -21.08 1.16 16.00
CA THR A 262 -22.09 0.11 16.20
C THR A 262 -23.48 0.76 16.20
N ILE A 263 -24.26 0.47 15.17
CA ILE A 263 -25.64 0.92 15.04
C ILE A 263 -26.46 0.22 16.13
N LYS A 264 -27.28 0.96 16.89
CA LYS A 264 -28.18 0.35 17.88
C LYS A 264 -29.21 -0.51 17.14
N VAL A 265 -29.66 -1.62 17.72
CA VAL A 265 -30.64 -2.53 17.09
C VAL A 265 -31.86 -1.78 16.54
N GLY A 266 -32.44 -0.85 17.32
CA GLY A 266 -33.58 -0.05 16.85
C GLY A 266 -33.26 0.92 15.72
N GLU A 267 -32.02 1.41 15.63
CA GLU A 267 -31.57 2.26 14.51
C GLU A 267 -31.33 1.42 13.25
N TYR A 268 -30.80 0.20 13.39
CA TYR A 268 -30.65 -0.75 12.29
C TYR A 268 -32.02 -1.17 11.73
N GLU A 269 -32.98 -1.47 12.60
CA GLU A 269 -34.35 -1.81 12.19
C GLU A 269 -35.02 -0.64 11.46
N GLN A 270 -34.86 0.59 11.96
CA GLN A 270 -35.39 1.79 11.30
C GLN A 270 -34.76 2.03 9.93
N GLN A 271 -33.43 1.93 9.82
CA GLN A 271 -32.73 2.09 8.53
C GLN A 271 -33.16 1.00 7.54
N THR A 272 -33.23 -0.26 8.00
CA THR A 272 -33.66 -1.39 7.17
C THR A 272 -35.10 -1.21 6.68
N ALA A 273 -36.01 -0.78 7.55
CA ALA A 273 -37.40 -0.50 7.19
C ALA A 273 -37.49 0.66 6.19
N ALA A 274 -36.77 1.77 6.42
CA ALA A 274 -36.79 2.93 5.55
C ALA A 274 -36.21 2.63 4.15
N VAL A 275 -35.10 1.89 4.06
CA VAL A 275 -34.51 1.47 2.79
C VAL A 275 -35.45 0.51 2.06
N SER A 276 -36.03 -0.46 2.77
CA SER A 276 -36.99 -1.39 2.18
C SER A 276 -38.22 -0.66 1.62
N GLU A 277 -38.77 0.31 2.36
CA GLU A 277 -39.89 1.13 1.89
C GLU A 277 -39.54 1.92 0.62
N GLN A 278 -38.36 2.54 0.59
CA GLN A 278 -37.90 3.31 -0.57
C GLN A 278 -37.74 2.42 -1.82
N GLU A 279 -37.16 1.23 -1.68
CA GLU A 279 -37.00 0.30 -2.80
C GLU A 279 -38.35 -0.26 -3.28
N LEU A 280 -39.28 -0.56 -2.37
CA LEU A 280 -40.65 -0.94 -2.74
C LEU A 280 -41.36 0.18 -3.53
N VAL A 281 -41.22 1.45 -3.11
CA VAL A 281 -41.80 2.59 -3.84
C VAL A 281 -41.17 2.76 -5.22
N LYS A 282 -39.84 2.65 -5.34
CA LYS A 282 -39.14 2.69 -6.63
C LYS A 282 -39.59 1.56 -7.56
N MET A 283 -39.80 0.36 -7.00
CA MET A 283 -40.27 -0.81 -7.75
C MET A 283 -41.65 -0.55 -8.37
N VAL A 284 -42.61 -0.01 -7.60
CA VAL A 284 -43.93 0.37 -8.14
C VAL A 284 -43.77 1.35 -9.29
N ILE A 285 -43.02 2.45 -9.10
CA ILE A 285 -42.82 3.47 -10.14
C ILE A 285 -42.21 2.85 -11.41
N THR A 286 -41.23 1.96 -11.25
CA THR A 286 -40.56 1.27 -12.35
C THR A 286 -41.53 0.37 -13.12
N VAL A 287 -42.35 -0.42 -12.43
CA VAL A 287 -43.36 -1.28 -13.06
C VAL A 287 -44.41 -0.46 -13.80
N MET A 288 -44.89 0.63 -13.20
CA MET A 288 -45.90 1.49 -13.83
C MET A 288 -45.37 2.19 -15.08
N ARG A 289 -44.08 2.55 -15.11
CA ARG A 289 -43.40 3.19 -16.24
C ARG A 289 -42.85 2.22 -17.29
N SER A 290 -42.77 0.93 -16.99
CA SER A 290 -42.22 -0.07 -17.92
C SER A 290 -43.06 -0.19 -19.19
N ASN A 291 -42.44 -0.11 -20.36
CA ASN A 291 -43.09 -0.39 -21.65
C ASN A 291 -43.13 -1.89 -21.98
N ALA A 292 -42.47 -2.73 -21.17
CA ALA A 292 -42.43 -4.17 -21.38
C ALA A 292 -43.68 -4.90 -20.84
N LEU A 293 -44.50 -4.23 -20.04
CA LEU A 293 -45.71 -4.81 -19.44
C LEU A 293 -46.96 -4.19 -20.07
N SER A 294 -47.88 -5.04 -20.48
CA SER A 294 -49.22 -4.64 -20.90
C SER A 294 -50.00 -4.00 -19.74
N HIS A 295 -51.07 -3.27 -20.06
CA HIS A 295 -51.95 -2.69 -19.05
C HIS A 295 -52.51 -3.75 -18.08
N VAL A 296 -52.89 -4.92 -18.60
CA VAL A 296 -53.44 -6.03 -17.81
C VAL A 296 -52.41 -6.56 -16.81
N GLU A 297 -51.16 -6.68 -17.22
CA GLU A 297 -50.07 -7.14 -16.35
C GLU A 297 -49.73 -6.12 -15.27
N LYS A 298 -49.74 -4.82 -15.60
CA LYS A 298 -49.54 -3.75 -14.61
C LYS A 298 -50.64 -3.75 -13.55
N VAL A 299 -51.90 -3.92 -13.96
CA VAL A 299 -53.04 -4.01 -13.02
C VAL A 299 -52.92 -5.25 -12.13
N ARG A 300 -52.59 -6.41 -12.71
CA ARG A 300 -52.39 -7.66 -11.94
C ARG A 300 -51.26 -7.50 -10.92
N TRP A 301 -50.13 -6.94 -11.34
CA TRP A 301 -49.00 -6.69 -10.46
C TRP A 301 -49.38 -5.72 -9.33
N LEU A 302 -50.11 -4.65 -9.64
CA LEU A 302 -50.53 -3.66 -8.65
C LEU A 302 -51.50 -4.27 -7.61
N ASN A 303 -52.39 -5.17 -8.04
CA ASN A 303 -53.26 -5.91 -7.13
C ASN A 303 -52.47 -6.82 -6.20
N ASN A 304 -51.45 -7.53 -6.71
CA ASN A 304 -50.57 -8.34 -5.88
C ASN A 304 -49.79 -7.46 -4.88
N PHE A 305 -49.26 -6.32 -5.34
CA PHE A 305 -48.57 -5.37 -4.46
C PHE A 305 -49.49 -4.82 -3.36
N LYS A 306 -50.76 -4.52 -3.69
CA LYS A 306 -51.77 -4.06 -2.71
C LYS A 306 -52.10 -5.14 -1.67
N GLN A 307 -52.09 -6.42 -2.05
CA GLN A 307 -52.30 -7.54 -1.11
C GLN A 307 -51.12 -7.72 -0.16
N GLU A 308 -49.89 -7.66 -0.66
CA GLU A 308 -48.67 -7.86 0.13
C GLU A 308 -48.31 -6.64 1.01
N TYR A 309 -48.56 -5.42 0.52
CA TYR A 309 -48.16 -4.17 1.18
C TYR A 309 -49.33 -3.17 1.32
N PRO A 310 -50.42 -3.52 2.02
CA PRO A 310 -51.66 -2.73 2.04
C PRO A 310 -51.47 -1.33 2.64
N GLN A 311 -50.66 -1.20 3.69
CA GLN A 311 -50.40 0.09 4.36
C GLN A 311 -49.53 1.01 3.49
N LEU A 312 -48.50 0.45 2.85
CA LEU A 312 -47.63 1.20 1.95
C LEU A 312 -48.41 1.68 0.72
N TYR A 313 -49.26 0.83 0.15
CA TYR A 313 -50.13 1.20 -0.97
C TYR A 313 -51.05 2.36 -0.63
N LYS A 314 -51.76 2.29 0.50
CA LYS A 314 -52.68 3.34 0.96
C LYS A 314 -51.96 4.68 1.22
N SER A 315 -50.74 4.62 1.74
CA SER A 315 -49.94 5.80 2.09
C SER A 315 -49.31 6.48 0.86
N LYS A 316 -48.66 5.70 -0.03
CA LYS A 316 -47.83 6.24 -1.12
C LYS A 316 -48.51 6.28 -2.48
N PHE A 317 -49.57 5.49 -2.68
CA PHE A 317 -50.22 5.30 -3.97
C PHE A 317 -51.75 5.48 -3.98
N PRO A 318 -52.35 6.42 -3.21
CA PRO A 318 -53.80 6.59 -3.17
C PRO A 318 -54.40 6.95 -4.53
N PHE A 319 -53.62 7.61 -5.40
CA PHE A 319 -54.03 8.07 -6.73
C PHE A 319 -53.99 6.98 -7.81
N LEU A 320 -53.37 5.81 -7.55
CA LEU A 320 -53.31 4.74 -8.55
C LEU A 320 -54.67 4.05 -8.72
N GLU A 321 -55.54 4.05 -7.71
CA GLU A 321 -56.92 3.53 -7.86
C GLU A 321 -57.70 4.31 -8.92
N GLU A 322 -57.55 5.63 -9.02
CA GLU A 322 -58.29 6.43 -10.00
C GLU A 322 -57.83 6.22 -11.44
N ARG A 323 -56.56 5.82 -11.63
CA ARG A 323 -55.94 5.71 -12.95
C ARG A 323 -56.16 4.35 -13.61
N PHE A 324 -56.39 3.30 -12.81
CA PHE A 324 -56.64 1.94 -13.28
C PHE A 324 -58.10 1.49 -13.16
N SER A 325 -58.94 2.24 -12.45
CA SER A 325 -60.39 1.95 -12.32
C SER A 325 -61.25 2.61 -13.41
N LYS A 326 -60.66 3.32 -14.38
CA LYS A 326 -61.40 3.92 -15.50
C LYS A 326 -61.36 3.01 -16.72
N THR A 327 -62.26 2.03 -16.74
CA THR A 327 -62.94 1.63 -17.97
C THR A 327 -63.72 2.88 -18.45
N ARG A 328 -63.08 3.73 -19.27
CA ARG A 328 -63.82 4.73 -20.04
C ARG A 328 -64.76 3.96 -20.95
N ILE A 329 -66.03 4.01 -20.57
CA ILE A 329 -67.18 3.79 -21.43
C ILE A 329 -66.97 4.63 -22.69
N PHE A 330 -66.53 3.99 -23.77
CA PHE A 330 -66.79 4.42 -25.14
C PHE A 330 -67.74 3.39 -25.72
N SER A 331 -69.02 3.57 -25.42
CA SER A 331 -70.14 3.03 -26.16
C SER A 331 -70.83 4.20 -26.85
N THR A 332 -70.30 4.63 -27.99
CA THR A 332 -71.01 5.01 -29.23
C THR A 332 -69.97 5.13 -30.33
#